data_AF-A0A941IMT1-F1
#
_entry.id   AF-A0A941IMT1-F1
#
_cell.length_a   1.000
_cell.length_b   1.000
_cell.length_c   1.000
_cell.angle_alpha   90.00
_cell.angle_beta   90.00
_cell.angle_gamma   90.00
#
_symmetry.space_group_name_H-M   'P 1'
#
loop_
_entity.id
_entity.type
_entity.pdbx_description
1 polymer ?
#
loop_
_entity_poly.entity_id
_entity_poly.type
_entity_poly.pdbx_seq_one_letter_code
_entity_poly.pdbx_strand_id
1 'polypeptide(L)'
;MHEGHADLNASADAVPPPNSGVVPDYPDLPSAVVERTAPAAAGAVGVLGSAGAGGPAAYLSRATRSAAFDPWPDSSVHVEWGRTGAALAAARGDVIVVVDVFSLSTTLSIAVSRDFTCLVYSGAEIESLGGPAMAALRLGARPPSRRRKAAAGQVSLSPASLLEAEPGQRVIFTSRNGASVVSAASKATAVLIGSPRNASACAAVAAQLMTSVRAGRVTVIACGEHWSSVDPAAIGTRPAAEDWIGAGAVCAGLADLGYSLSAEARLAAATWSHPTALPDLADCVSARELRAAGFAADVELALDVDADEKVPVRMAGEQTGRVFLGEAARDESAVCG
;
A
#
# COMPACT_ATOMS: atom_id res chain seq x y z
N MET A 1 39.65 -68.64 6.01
CA MET A 1 40.95 -68.50 5.33
C MET A 1 40.75 -68.86 3.87
N HIS A 2 41.39 -68.07 3.01
CA HIS A 2 41.51 -68.14 1.55
C HIS A 2 40.44 -67.47 0.68
N GLU A 3 40.97 -66.51 -0.09
CA GLU A 3 40.40 -65.58 -1.05
C GLU A 3 40.32 -66.19 -2.46
N GLY A 4 39.57 -65.55 -3.34
CA GLY A 4 39.61 -65.76 -4.79
C GLY A 4 38.67 -64.82 -5.55
N HIS A 5 39.25 -63.83 -6.22
CA HIS A 5 38.66 -62.78 -7.07
C HIS A 5 37.83 -63.27 -8.29
N ALA A 6 36.79 -62.51 -8.68
CA ALA A 6 36.49 -62.09 -10.07
C ALA A 6 35.29 -61.11 -10.16
N ASP A 7 35.59 -59.82 -10.26
CA ASP A 7 35.23 -58.85 -11.32
C ASP A 7 33.85 -58.82 -12.06
N LEU A 8 33.36 -57.57 -12.19
CA LEU A 8 32.57 -56.93 -13.27
C LEU A 8 31.04 -57.12 -13.33
N ASN A 9 30.25 -56.11 -12.92
CA ASN A 9 29.78 -55.04 -13.82
C ASN A 9 28.83 -54.04 -13.14
N ALA A 10 28.96 -52.80 -13.56
CA ALA A 10 28.27 -51.62 -13.07
C ALA A 10 26.89 -51.39 -13.72
N SER A 11 25.94 -50.85 -12.97
CA SER A 11 24.93 -49.90 -13.46
C SER A 11 24.36 -49.10 -12.28
N ALA A 12 25.05 -48.03 -11.90
CA ALA A 12 24.47 -46.98 -11.08
C ALA A 12 23.81 -45.97 -12.03
N ASP A 13 22.50 -45.79 -11.87
CA ASP A 13 21.72 -44.80 -12.59
C ASP A 13 22.27 -43.39 -12.33
N ALA A 14 22.65 -42.74 -13.43
CA ALA A 14 23.23 -41.41 -13.46
C ALA A 14 22.19 -40.34 -13.12
N VAL A 15 22.54 -39.51 -12.13
CA VAL A 15 21.91 -38.21 -11.88
C VAL A 15 22.19 -37.30 -13.09
N PRO A 16 21.17 -36.68 -13.71
CA PRO A 16 21.40 -35.76 -14.82
C PRO A 16 22.09 -34.47 -14.34
N PRO A 17 23.04 -33.90 -15.10
CA PRO A 17 23.76 -32.70 -14.72
C PRO A 17 22.84 -31.46 -14.70
N PRO A 18 23.17 -30.43 -13.90
CA PRO A 18 22.43 -29.19 -13.88
C PRO A 18 22.52 -28.47 -15.23
N ASN A 19 21.35 -28.08 -15.72
CA ASN A 19 21.15 -27.41 -16.99
C ASN A 19 21.90 -26.06 -16.99
N SER A 20 22.99 -25.97 -17.75
CA SER A 20 23.67 -24.72 -18.07
C SER A 20 22.84 -23.96 -19.12
N GLY A 21 21.81 -23.25 -18.65
CA GLY A 21 20.89 -22.47 -19.48
C GLY A 21 21.08 -20.97 -19.25
N VAL A 22 21.88 -20.36 -20.13
CA VAL A 22 21.77 -19.00 -20.70
C VAL A 22 20.87 -17.99 -19.95
N VAL A 23 21.51 -16.96 -19.38
CA VAL A 23 20.87 -15.72 -18.95
C VAL A 23 20.41 -14.95 -20.19
N PRO A 24 19.14 -14.51 -20.30
CA PRO A 24 18.74 -13.58 -21.35
C PRO A 24 19.40 -12.22 -21.12
N ASP A 25 20.22 -11.81 -22.09
CA ASP A 25 20.82 -10.48 -22.17
C ASP A 25 19.71 -9.46 -22.48
N TYR A 26 19.43 -8.54 -21.56
CA TYR A 26 18.50 -7.44 -21.78
C TYR A 26 19.23 -6.33 -22.54
N PRO A 27 18.85 -5.97 -23.78
CA PRO A 27 19.52 -4.87 -24.47
C PRO A 27 19.18 -3.54 -23.80
N ASP A 28 20.23 -2.74 -23.58
CA ASP A 28 20.15 -1.34 -23.15
C ASP A 28 19.21 -0.55 -24.07
N LEU A 29 18.19 0.08 -23.49
CA LEU A 29 17.28 0.99 -24.22
C LEU A 29 18.01 2.31 -24.52
N PRO A 30 18.04 2.79 -25.78
CA PRO A 30 18.69 4.03 -26.12
C PRO A 30 17.91 5.25 -25.62
N SER A 31 18.65 6.23 -25.10
CA SER A 31 18.20 7.57 -24.74
C SER A 31 17.63 8.31 -25.95
N ALA A 32 16.30 8.32 -26.11
CA ALA A 32 15.64 9.13 -27.14
C ALA A 32 15.44 10.57 -26.65
N VAL A 33 16.29 11.46 -27.14
CA VAL A 33 16.06 12.91 -27.19
C VAL A 33 14.89 13.16 -28.15
N VAL A 34 13.79 13.71 -27.66
CA VAL A 34 12.71 14.22 -28.52
C VAL A 34 12.75 15.75 -28.50
N GLU A 35 13.20 16.31 -29.61
CA GLU A 35 13.13 17.74 -29.91
C GLU A 35 11.67 18.21 -29.95
N ARG A 36 11.43 19.37 -29.33
CA ARG A 36 10.17 20.11 -29.41
C ARG A 36 10.11 20.84 -30.75
N THR A 37 9.06 20.61 -31.53
CA THR A 37 8.63 21.53 -32.58
C THR A 37 7.14 21.84 -32.41
N ALA A 38 6.85 23.14 -32.27
CA ALA A 38 5.50 23.69 -32.32
C ALA A 38 5.12 23.99 -33.77
N PRO A 39 3.81 24.08 -34.08
CA PRO A 39 3.39 25.04 -35.09
C PRO A 39 2.30 26.00 -34.60
N ALA A 40 2.34 27.16 -35.25
CA ALA A 40 1.61 28.39 -34.97
C ALA A 40 0.20 28.43 -35.58
N ALA A 41 -0.53 29.47 -35.19
CA ALA A 41 -1.91 29.79 -35.48
C ALA A 41 -2.23 30.19 -36.94
N ALA A 42 -3.45 29.87 -37.37
CA ALA A 42 -4.30 30.57 -38.36
C ALA A 42 -5.69 29.90 -38.28
N GLY A 43 -6.86 30.51 -38.42
CA GLY A 43 -7.33 31.86 -38.74
C GLY A 43 -8.87 31.75 -38.85
N ALA A 44 -9.61 32.75 -38.39
CA ALA A 44 -11.07 32.75 -38.34
C ALA A 44 -11.72 33.01 -39.71
N VAL A 45 -12.82 32.31 -40.03
CA VAL A 45 -13.92 32.79 -40.90
C VAL A 45 -15.21 32.14 -40.42
N GLY A 46 -16.29 32.93 -40.28
CA GLY A 46 -17.55 32.51 -39.70
C GLY A 46 -18.73 32.38 -40.66
N VAL A 47 -19.85 31.97 -40.02
CA VAL A 47 -21.27 32.24 -40.28
C VAL A 47 -21.99 31.48 -41.42
N LEU A 48 -22.92 30.58 -41.06
CA LEU A 48 -24.40 30.77 -41.08
C LEU A 48 -25.11 29.42 -40.84
N GLY A 49 -26.17 29.46 -40.03
CA GLY A 49 -26.77 28.28 -39.40
C GLY A 49 -27.85 27.55 -40.17
N SER A 50 -28.34 26.47 -39.55
CA SER A 50 -29.74 26.06 -39.62
C SER A 50 -30.09 25.24 -38.38
N ALA A 51 -31.28 25.50 -37.84
CA ALA A 51 -31.86 24.86 -36.68
C ALA A 51 -32.33 23.44 -37.02
N GLY A 52 -32.20 22.50 -36.08
CA GLY A 52 -32.85 21.19 -36.20
C GLY A 52 -32.41 20.17 -35.15
N ALA A 53 -33.37 19.78 -34.32
CA ALA A 53 -33.47 18.54 -33.54
C ALA A 53 -32.56 18.38 -32.30
N GLY A 54 -33.23 18.17 -31.15
CA GLY A 54 -32.63 18.03 -29.83
C GLY A 54 -31.71 16.83 -29.66
N GLY A 55 -30.67 17.03 -28.86
CA GLY A 55 -29.72 16.02 -28.38
C GLY A 55 -29.32 16.30 -26.93
N PRO A 56 -28.75 15.31 -26.21
CA PRO A 56 -28.71 15.24 -24.74
C PRO A 56 -27.63 16.13 -24.09
N ALA A 57 -27.53 17.38 -24.52
CA ALA A 57 -26.56 18.36 -24.01
C ALA A 57 -27.09 19.17 -22.80
N ALA A 58 -28.19 18.74 -22.18
CA ALA A 58 -28.81 19.42 -21.04
C ALA A 58 -28.50 18.78 -19.67
N TYR A 59 -27.63 17.76 -19.60
CA TYR A 59 -27.37 17.02 -18.35
C TYR A 59 -26.16 17.50 -17.53
N LEU A 60 -25.45 18.54 -17.99
CA LEU A 60 -24.31 19.09 -17.25
C LEU A 60 -24.42 20.62 -17.17
N SER A 61 -25.55 21.11 -16.65
CA SER A 61 -25.44 22.35 -15.88
C SER A 61 -24.61 21.97 -14.65
N ARG A 62 -23.40 22.52 -14.59
CA ARG A 62 -22.50 22.41 -13.45
C ARG A 62 -23.21 23.06 -12.27
N ALA A 63 -24.02 22.27 -11.57
CA ALA A 63 -24.58 22.67 -10.30
C ALA A 63 -23.39 23.07 -9.45
N THR A 64 -23.30 24.37 -9.17
CA THR A 64 -22.55 24.87 -8.03
C THR A 64 -23.06 24.07 -6.85
N ARG A 65 -22.36 23.00 -6.46
CA ARG A 65 -22.69 22.26 -5.24
C ARG A 65 -22.72 23.33 -4.16
N SER A 66 -23.89 23.50 -3.55
CA SER A 66 -24.03 24.33 -2.37
C SER A 66 -22.90 23.96 -1.41
N ALA A 67 -22.20 24.95 -0.86
CA ALA A 67 -21.17 24.73 0.15
C ALA A 67 -21.68 23.97 1.39
N ALA A 68 -22.99 23.74 1.50
CA ALA A 68 -23.65 23.02 2.58
C ALA A 68 -23.83 21.50 2.36
N PHE A 69 -23.54 20.94 1.18
CA PHE A 69 -23.70 19.50 0.96
C PHE A 69 -22.41 18.73 1.23
N ASP A 70 -22.36 18.04 2.37
CA ASP A 70 -21.35 17.01 2.65
C ASP A 70 -21.79 15.69 2.01
N PRO A 71 -21.06 15.13 1.04
CA PRO A 71 -21.41 13.84 0.44
C PRO A 71 -21.11 12.65 1.36
N TRP A 72 -20.37 12.83 2.46
CA TRP A 72 -20.14 11.79 3.46
C TRP A 72 -21.24 11.80 4.52
N PRO A 73 -21.86 10.64 4.84
CA PRO A 73 -22.90 10.58 5.86
C PRO A 73 -22.36 10.86 7.27
N ASP A 74 -23.25 11.08 8.24
CA ASP A 74 -22.90 11.27 9.67
C ASP A 74 -22.39 10.00 10.38
N SER A 75 -21.88 9.03 9.62
CA SER A 75 -21.23 7.85 10.17
C SER A 75 -19.82 8.18 10.68
N SER A 76 -19.32 7.37 11.61
CA SER A 76 -17.99 7.57 12.20
C SER A 76 -16.88 7.00 11.33
N VAL A 77 -17.16 5.95 10.54
CA VAL A 77 -16.16 5.24 9.74
C VAL A 77 -16.56 5.26 8.27
N HIS A 78 -15.60 5.63 7.42
CA HIS A 78 -15.74 5.68 5.97
C HIS A 78 -14.63 4.87 5.29
N VAL A 79 -14.90 4.40 4.08
CA VAL A 79 -13.88 3.82 3.20
C VAL A 79 -13.81 4.62 1.92
N GLU A 80 -12.59 4.99 1.52
CA GLU A 80 -12.31 5.75 0.30
C GLU A 80 -11.11 5.15 -0.45
N TRP A 81 -10.92 5.60 -1.69
CA TRP A 81 -9.86 5.08 -2.55
C TRP A 81 -8.73 6.08 -2.82
N GLY A 82 -7.50 5.58 -2.70
CA GLY A 82 -6.29 6.20 -3.19
C GLY A 82 -6.02 7.63 -2.72
N ARG A 83 -5.22 8.34 -3.51
CA ARG A 83 -4.68 9.66 -3.16
C ARG A 83 -5.77 10.72 -2.97
N THR A 84 -6.78 10.71 -3.83
CA THR A 84 -7.86 11.70 -3.77
C THR A 84 -8.69 11.52 -2.50
N GLY A 85 -9.06 10.29 -2.15
CA GLY A 85 -9.75 9.97 -0.91
C GLY A 85 -8.97 10.43 0.32
N ALA A 86 -7.67 10.11 0.36
CA ALA A 86 -6.79 10.52 1.46
C ALA A 86 -6.66 12.05 1.60
N ALA A 87 -6.51 12.77 0.49
CA ALA A 87 -6.40 14.24 0.53
C ALA A 87 -7.70 14.90 1.01
N LEU A 88 -8.86 14.37 0.60
CA LEU A 88 -10.17 14.86 1.04
C LEU A 88 -10.41 14.55 2.52
N ALA A 89 -10.09 13.34 2.98
CA ALA A 89 -10.14 12.98 4.40
C ALA A 89 -9.22 13.86 5.25
N ALA A 90 -8.00 14.13 4.77
CA ALA A 90 -7.07 15.03 5.45
C ALA A 90 -7.62 16.45 5.58
N ALA A 91 -8.27 16.96 4.52
CA ALA A 91 -8.88 18.29 4.53
C ALA A 91 -10.10 18.39 5.47
N ARG A 92 -10.82 17.28 5.70
CA ARG A 92 -11.92 17.20 6.67
C ARG A 92 -11.45 17.11 8.13
N GLY A 93 -10.19 16.77 8.36
CA GLY A 93 -9.63 16.55 9.70
C GLY A 93 -9.88 15.15 10.24
N ASP A 94 -10.11 14.17 9.36
CA ASP A 94 -10.34 12.78 9.74
C ASP A 94 -9.03 12.13 10.28
N VAL A 95 -9.18 11.10 11.11
CA VAL A 95 -8.11 10.12 11.31
C VAL A 95 -8.04 9.24 10.07
N ILE A 96 -6.85 9.07 9.50
CA ILE A 96 -6.67 8.30 8.26
C ILE A 96 -5.99 6.97 8.58
N VAL A 97 -6.57 5.86 8.08
CA VAL A 97 -5.91 4.56 8.04
C VAL A 97 -5.58 4.22 6.60
N VAL A 98 -4.30 4.07 6.25
CA VAL A 98 -3.87 3.67 4.90
C VAL A 98 -3.75 2.14 4.83
N VAL A 99 -4.36 1.55 3.81
CA VAL A 99 -4.32 0.10 3.56
C VAL A 99 -3.78 -0.15 2.14
N ASP A 100 -2.59 -0.75 2.09
CA ASP A 100 -1.86 -1.23 0.91
C ASP A 100 -1.32 -2.62 1.26
N VAL A 101 -2.16 -3.65 1.16
CA VAL A 101 -1.89 -4.99 1.74
C VAL A 101 -0.65 -5.62 1.10
N PHE A 102 -0.47 -5.44 -0.20
CA PHE A 102 0.63 -5.99 -0.99
C PHE A 102 1.55 -4.87 -1.54
N SER A 103 2.60 -4.47 -0.84
CA SER A 103 3.08 -5.00 0.44
C SER A 103 3.32 -3.94 1.50
N LEU A 104 3.04 -2.65 1.24
CA LEU A 104 3.49 -1.58 2.13
C LEU A 104 2.95 -1.74 3.55
N SER A 105 1.64 -1.97 3.73
CA SER A 105 1.04 -2.11 5.05
C SER A 105 1.58 -3.33 5.79
N THR A 106 1.69 -4.47 5.11
CA THR A 106 2.26 -5.71 5.65
C THR A 106 3.72 -5.50 6.08
N THR A 107 4.53 -4.88 5.22
CA THR A 107 5.93 -4.55 5.49
C THR A 107 6.05 -3.64 6.71
N LEU A 108 5.25 -2.56 6.78
CA LEU A 108 5.34 -1.60 7.86
C LEU A 108 4.85 -2.17 9.20
N SER A 109 3.81 -3.02 9.19
CA SER A 109 3.36 -3.76 10.37
C SER A 109 4.50 -4.57 10.99
N ILE A 110 5.17 -5.41 10.19
CA ILE A 110 6.32 -6.20 10.64
C ILE A 110 7.49 -5.30 11.06
N ALA A 111 7.76 -4.22 10.33
CA ALA A 111 8.85 -3.30 10.64
C ALA A 111 8.68 -2.69 12.04
N VAL A 112 7.51 -2.16 12.36
CA VAL A 112 7.28 -1.51 13.65
C VAL A 112 7.18 -2.52 14.80
N SER A 113 6.70 -3.75 14.56
CA SER A 113 6.79 -4.86 15.52
C SER A 113 8.24 -5.14 15.93
N ARG A 114 9.20 -4.90 15.02
CA ARG A 114 10.65 -5.00 15.24
C ARG A 114 11.31 -3.65 15.57
N ASP A 115 10.54 -2.68 16.05
CA ASP A 115 11.00 -1.37 16.52
C ASP A 115 11.66 -0.49 15.44
N PHE A 116 11.38 -0.72 14.16
CA PHE A 116 11.90 0.13 13.10
C PHE A 116 11.27 1.53 13.16
N THR A 117 12.10 2.55 12.89
CA THR A 117 11.59 3.87 12.51
C THR A 117 11.38 3.93 11.01
N CYS A 118 10.12 4.02 10.59
CA CYS A 118 9.74 3.89 9.19
C CYS A 118 9.53 5.27 8.55
N LEU A 119 10.30 5.58 7.50
CA LEU A 119 10.17 6.83 6.74
C LEU A 119 9.47 6.52 5.41
N VAL A 120 8.20 6.85 5.28
CA VAL A 120 7.39 6.47 4.11
C VAL A 120 7.33 7.62 3.13
N TYR A 121 8.06 7.53 2.01
CA TYR A 121 8.12 8.56 0.97
C TYR A 121 7.69 8.01 -0.39
N SER A 122 6.88 8.76 -1.11
CA SER A 122 6.53 8.43 -2.50
C SER A 122 7.75 8.52 -3.42
N GLY A 123 7.71 7.81 -4.54
CA GLY A 123 8.80 7.85 -5.52
C GLY A 123 9.10 9.29 -5.99
N ALA A 124 8.07 10.11 -6.21
CA ALA A 124 8.24 11.51 -6.59
C ALA A 124 8.96 12.35 -5.53
N GLU A 125 8.72 12.10 -4.23
CA GLU A 125 9.43 12.77 -3.15
C GLU A 125 10.87 12.29 -3.02
N ILE A 126 11.13 10.99 -3.25
CA ILE A 126 12.50 10.47 -3.30
C ILE A 126 13.29 11.12 -4.44
N GLU A 127 12.69 11.25 -5.61
CA GLU A 127 13.32 11.95 -6.74
C GLU A 127 13.55 13.44 -6.45
N SER A 128 12.60 14.13 -5.82
CA SER A 128 12.77 15.54 -5.43
C SER A 128 13.87 15.75 -4.37
N LEU A 129 14.16 14.72 -3.57
CA LEU A 129 15.29 14.69 -2.64
C LEU A 129 16.64 14.42 -3.32
N GLY A 130 16.68 14.18 -4.64
CA GLY A 130 17.89 13.86 -5.40
C GLY A 130 18.13 12.35 -5.56
N GLY A 131 17.06 11.56 -5.51
CA GLY A 131 17.09 10.11 -5.65
C GLY A 131 17.42 9.36 -4.35
N PRO A 132 17.38 8.01 -4.36
CA PRO A 132 17.43 7.19 -3.14
C PRO A 132 18.67 7.42 -2.27
N ALA A 133 19.84 7.61 -2.87
CA ALA A 133 21.09 7.82 -2.14
C ALA A 133 21.13 9.18 -1.43
N MET A 134 20.66 10.24 -2.09
CA MET A 134 20.61 11.57 -1.49
C MET A 134 19.50 11.67 -0.44
N ALA A 135 18.35 11.03 -0.68
CA ALA A 135 17.29 10.91 0.31
C ALA A 135 17.79 10.22 1.58
N ALA A 136 18.53 9.12 1.46
CA ALA A 136 19.14 8.42 2.60
C ALA A 136 20.04 9.33 3.43
N LEU A 137 20.93 10.08 2.78
CA LEU A 137 21.83 11.03 3.44
C LEU A 137 21.05 12.15 4.14
N ARG A 138 20.08 12.77 3.46
CA ARG A 138 19.31 13.91 3.99
C ARG A 138 18.39 13.53 5.15
N LEU A 139 17.83 12.34 5.10
CA LEU A 139 16.86 11.85 6.09
C LEU A 139 17.51 11.07 7.24
N GLY A 140 18.82 10.82 7.15
CA GLY A 140 19.57 10.01 8.12
C GLY A 140 19.00 8.59 8.22
N ALA A 141 18.60 8.01 7.09
CA ALA A 141 17.86 6.75 7.05
C ALA A 141 18.41 5.84 5.95
N ARG A 142 18.34 4.53 6.15
CA ARG A 142 18.82 3.55 5.16
C ARG A 142 17.80 3.42 4.03
N PRO A 143 18.22 3.40 2.75
CA PRO A 143 17.34 3.00 1.67
C PRO A 143 17.14 1.46 1.69
N PRO A 144 16.04 0.93 1.16
CA PRO A 144 15.93 -0.51 0.93
C PRO A 144 17.01 -0.98 -0.03
N SER A 145 17.47 -2.22 0.12
CA SER A 145 18.37 -2.85 -0.83
C SER A 145 17.77 -2.85 -2.23
N ARG A 146 18.58 -2.47 -3.23
CA ARG A 146 18.20 -2.52 -4.65
C ARG A 146 18.12 -3.95 -5.19
N ARG A 147 18.63 -4.96 -4.48
CA ARG A 147 18.56 -6.36 -4.92
C ARG A 147 17.25 -6.99 -4.46
N ARG A 148 16.48 -7.58 -5.39
CA ARG A 148 15.19 -8.26 -5.12
C ARG A 148 15.31 -9.44 -4.15
N LYS A 149 16.47 -10.10 -4.10
CA LYS A 149 16.89 -10.94 -2.98
C LYS A 149 17.87 -10.14 -2.15
N ALA A 150 17.40 -9.61 -1.02
CA ALA A 150 18.28 -9.14 0.03
C ALA A 150 19.23 -10.28 0.43
N ALA A 151 20.52 -9.98 0.62
CA ALA A 151 21.36 -10.91 1.38
C ALA A 151 20.81 -11.01 2.81
N ALA A 152 21.01 -12.15 3.49
CA ALA A 152 20.57 -12.32 4.88
C ALA A 152 20.92 -11.08 5.73
N GLY A 153 19.92 -10.52 6.41
CA GLY A 153 20.06 -9.30 7.22
C GLY A 153 19.94 -7.95 6.49
N GLN A 154 19.70 -7.91 5.17
CA GLN A 154 19.42 -6.67 4.43
C GLN A 154 17.92 -6.38 4.33
N VAL A 155 17.53 -5.12 4.52
CA VAL A 155 16.14 -4.67 4.39
C VAL A 155 15.80 -4.45 2.91
N SER A 156 14.66 -4.94 2.45
CA SER A 156 14.09 -4.66 1.13
C SER A 156 12.64 -4.17 1.25
N LEU A 157 11.94 -4.01 0.12
CA LEU A 157 10.49 -3.73 0.11
C LEU A 157 9.63 -5.00 0.33
N SER A 158 10.24 -6.19 0.33
CA SER A 158 9.58 -7.45 0.68
C SER A 158 9.46 -7.58 2.21
N PRO A 159 8.24 -7.82 2.74
CA PRO A 159 8.03 -8.08 4.17
C PRO A 159 8.92 -9.18 4.73
N ALA A 160 9.13 -10.28 3.98
CA ALA A 160 9.93 -11.42 4.45
C ALA A 160 11.38 -11.02 4.79
N SER A 161 11.95 -10.02 4.10
CA SER A 161 13.30 -9.54 4.40
C SER A 161 13.45 -8.91 5.79
N LEU A 162 12.36 -8.43 6.39
CA LEU A 162 12.39 -7.81 7.71
C LEU A 162 12.47 -8.82 8.85
N LEU A 163 12.04 -10.08 8.64
CA LEU A 163 12.06 -11.12 9.66
C LEU A 163 13.48 -11.44 10.14
N GLU A 164 14.48 -11.28 9.26
CA GLU A 164 15.90 -11.51 9.54
C GLU A 164 16.71 -10.23 9.75
N ALA A 165 16.11 -9.05 9.54
CA ALA A 165 16.80 -7.78 9.66
C ALA A 165 17.00 -7.38 11.13
N GLU A 166 18.13 -6.77 11.46
CA GLU A 166 18.36 -6.23 12.82
C GLU A 166 17.23 -5.26 13.22
N PRO A 167 16.61 -5.43 14.41
CA PRO A 167 15.59 -4.52 14.93
C PRO A 167 16.07 -3.07 15.11
N GLY A 168 15.15 -2.14 15.33
CA GLY A 168 15.50 -0.77 15.74
C GLY A 168 16.06 0.14 14.64
N GLN A 169 16.03 -0.30 13.38
CA GLN A 169 16.63 0.46 12.28
C GLN A 169 15.74 1.63 11.82
N ARG A 170 16.38 2.69 11.31
CA ARG A 170 15.72 3.81 10.61
C ARG A 170 15.79 3.62 9.10
N VAL A 171 14.66 3.36 8.46
CA VAL A 171 14.59 2.90 7.06
C VAL A 171 13.59 3.71 6.26
N ILE A 172 13.95 4.03 5.01
CA ILE A 172 13.06 4.64 4.02
C ILE A 172 12.27 3.53 3.33
N PHE A 173 10.94 3.61 3.37
CA PHE A 173 10.03 2.76 2.61
C PHE A 173 9.38 3.57 1.49
N THR A 174 9.25 2.95 0.32
CA THR A 174 8.60 3.56 -0.83
C THR A 174 7.70 2.55 -1.54
N SER A 175 6.61 3.02 -2.12
CA SER A 175 5.60 2.23 -2.83
C SER A 175 4.98 3.12 -3.91
N ARG A 176 4.54 2.52 -5.03
CA ARG A 176 3.78 3.26 -6.05
C ARG A 176 2.42 3.71 -5.52
N ASN A 177 1.80 2.85 -4.69
CA ASN A 177 0.44 3.00 -4.20
C ASN A 177 0.44 3.67 -2.83
N GLY A 178 0.67 2.93 -1.75
CA GLY A 178 0.51 3.39 -0.37
C GLY A 178 1.41 4.56 0.01
N ALA A 179 2.65 4.65 -0.46
CA ALA A 179 3.50 5.80 -0.15
C ALA A 179 3.01 7.09 -0.83
N SER A 180 2.38 6.96 -2.01
CA SER A 180 1.71 8.08 -2.67
C SER A 180 0.45 8.52 -1.92
N VAL A 181 -0.27 7.58 -1.30
CA VAL A 181 -1.42 7.86 -0.43
C VAL A 181 -0.99 8.54 0.86
N VAL A 182 0.07 8.06 1.51
CA VAL A 182 0.69 8.71 2.69
C VAL A 182 1.11 10.14 2.36
N SER A 183 1.72 10.36 1.19
CA SER A 183 2.07 11.71 0.72
C SER A 183 0.84 12.62 0.57
N ALA A 184 -0.25 12.10 0.02
CA ALA A 184 -1.53 12.83 -0.10
C ALA A 184 -2.18 13.13 1.27
N ALA A 185 -1.99 12.25 2.25
CA ALA A 185 -2.46 12.40 3.63
C ALA A 185 -1.56 13.30 4.50
N SER A 186 -0.51 13.90 3.94
CA SER A 186 0.52 14.64 4.69
C SER A 186 0.01 15.73 5.63
N LYS A 187 -1.13 16.35 5.30
CA LYS A 187 -1.75 17.41 6.10
C LYS A 187 -2.79 16.92 7.12
N ALA A 188 -3.10 15.63 7.15
CA ALA A 188 -4.01 15.08 8.16
C ALA A 188 -3.44 15.32 9.57
N THR A 189 -4.24 15.18 10.61
CA THR A 189 -3.74 15.27 12.00
C THR A 189 -3.13 13.95 12.46
N ALA A 190 -3.74 12.82 12.10
CA ALA A 190 -3.27 11.49 12.41
C ALA A 190 -3.33 10.57 11.17
N VAL A 191 -2.29 9.76 10.98
CA VAL A 191 -2.21 8.76 9.92
C VAL A 191 -1.66 7.47 10.51
N LEU A 192 -2.33 6.38 10.17
CA LEU A 192 -2.05 5.02 10.60
C LEU A 192 -1.88 4.15 9.37
N ILE A 193 -1.17 3.03 9.50
CA ILE A 193 -1.10 2.01 8.46
C ILE A 193 -1.76 0.73 8.96
N GLY A 194 -2.81 0.29 8.28
CA GLY A 194 -3.58 -0.92 8.62
C GLY A 194 -3.38 -2.03 7.60
N SER A 195 -3.43 -3.27 8.08
CA SER A 195 -3.40 -4.51 7.30
C SER A 195 -4.19 -5.60 8.03
N PRO A 196 -4.50 -6.74 7.39
CA PRO A 196 -5.02 -7.90 8.10
C PRO A 196 -4.16 -8.34 9.29
N ARG A 197 -2.83 -8.13 9.22
CA ARG A 197 -1.89 -8.52 10.28
C ARG A 197 -2.03 -7.76 11.59
N ASN A 198 -2.59 -6.56 11.55
CA ASN A 198 -2.72 -5.70 12.72
C ASN A 198 -4.11 -5.06 12.80
N ALA A 199 -5.14 -5.72 12.27
CA ALA A 199 -6.46 -5.14 12.08
C ALA A 199 -7.11 -4.72 13.41
N SER A 200 -7.08 -5.62 14.40
CA SER A 200 -7.64 -5.38 15.74
C SER A 200 -6.88 -4.26 16.46
N ALA A 201 -5.54 -4.29 16.43
CA ALA A 201 -4.71 -3.24 17.01
C ALA A 201 -4.93 -1.89 16.30
N CYS A 202 -5.04 -1.89 14.98
CA CYS A 202 -5.27 -0.70 14.16
C CYS A 202 -6.62 -0.06 14.47
N ALA A 203 -7.69 -0.85 14.59
CA ALA A 203 -9.00 -0.36 15.00
C ALA A 203 -8.97 0.30 16.39
N ALA A 204 -8.32 -0.33 17.36
CA ALA A 204 -8.20 0.21 18.71
C ALA A 204 -7.38 1.51 18.76
N VAL A 205 -6.23 1.56 18.07
CA VAL A 205 -5.41 2.78 17.98
C VAL A 205 -6.13 3.90 17.22
N ALA A 206 -6.87 3.57 16.15
CA ALA A 206 -7.69 4.55 15.44
C ALA A 206 -8.78 5.16 16.33
N ALA A 207 -9.46 4.34 17.13
CA ALA A 207 -10.45 4.79 18.12
C ALA A 207 -9.84 5.73 19.17
N GLN A 208 -8.66 5.38 19.71
CA GLN A 208 -7.93 6.24 20.65
C GLN A 208 -7.52 7.59 20.01
N LEU A 209 -7.12 7.57 18.74
CA LEU A 209 -6.77 8.78 18.01
C LEU A 209 -7.98 9.66 17.73
N MET A 210 -9.14 9.09 17.36
CA MET A 210 -10.38 9.88 17.20
C MET A 210 -10.66 10.73 18.43
N THR A 211 -10.56 10.14 19.62
CA THR A 211 -10.77 10.84 20.89
C THR A 211 -9.69 11.88 21.15
N SER A 212 -8.41 11.50 21.05
CA SER A 212 -7.29 12.38 21.43
C SER A 212 -7.12 13.59 20.50
N VAL A 213 -7.37 13.44 19.21
CA VAL A 213 -7.32 14.55 18.23
C VAL A 213 -8.68 15.20 17.97
N ARG A 214 -9.74 14.74 18.67
CA ARG A 214 -11.13 15.20 18.53
C ARG A 214 -11.64 15.13 17.08
N ALA A 215 -11.28 14.07 16.37
CA ALA A 215 -11.77 13.82 15.02
C ALA A 215 -13.16 13.19 15.08
N GLY A 216 -14.09 13.70 14.27
CA GLY A 216 -15.43 13.14 14.15
C GLY A 216 -15.49 11.85 13.32
N ARG A 217 -14.46 11.57 12.53
CA ARG A 217 -14.43 10.48 11.54
C ARG A 217 -13.08 9.76 11.48
N VAL A 218 -13.12 8.47 11.18
CA VAL A 218 -12.01 7.69 10.60
C VAL A 218 -12.33 7.43 9.13
N THR A 219 -11.37 7.73 8.25
CA THR A 219 -11.46 7.27 6.86
C THR A 219 -10.34 6.26 6.58
N VAL A 220 -10.76 5.03 6.26
CA VAL A 220 -9.87 3.97 5.80
C VAL A 220 -9.67 4.11 4.29
N ILE A 221 -8.42 4.16 3.85
CA ILE A 221 -8.04 4.39 2.46
C ILE A 221 -7.50 3.10 1.87
N ALA A 222 -8.30 2.46 1.01
CA ALA A 222 -7.82 1.39 0.15
C ALA A 222 -6.97 2.02 -0.98
N CYS A 223 -5.71 1.63 -1.10
CA CYS A 223 -4.77 2.34 -1.98
C CYS A 223 -5.04 2.08 -3.47
N GLY A 224 -5.48 0.88 -3.81
CA GLY A 224 -5.66 0.46 -5.19
C GLY A 224 -4.33 0.09 -5.86
N GLU A 225 -4.42 -0.43 -7.08
CA GLU A 225 -3.24 -0.82 -7.87
C GLU A 225 -3.26 -0.11 -9.22
N HIS A 226 -2.09 0.09 -9.84
CA HIS A 226 -2.01 0.61 -11.18
C HIS A 226 -2.31 -0.47 -12.23
N TRP A 227 -2.98 -0.11 -13.32
CA TRP A 227 -3.12 -1.02 -14.46
C TRP A 227 -1.77 -1.44 -15.05
N SER A 228 -0.74 -0.60 -14.89
CA SER A 228 0.63 -0.89 -15.32
C SER A 228 1.32 -2.06 -14.62
N SER A 229 0.72 -2.65 -13.58
CA SER A 229 1.17 -3.93 -13.03
C SER A 229 0.92 -5.09 -14.00
N VAL A 230 -0.26 -5.14 -14.62
CA VAL A 230 -0.70 -6.22 -15.53
C VAL A 230 -0.52 -5.90 -17.01
N ASP A 231 -0.57 -4.62 -17.38
CA ASP A 231 -0.30 -4.13 -18.73
C ASP A 231 0.58 -2.87 -18.66
N PRO A 232 1.90 -2.98 -18.93
CA PRO A 232 2.83 -1.87 -18.80
C PRO A 232 2.48 -0.59 -19.57
N ALA A 233 1.66 -0.67 -20.62
CA ALA A 233 1.21 0.48 -21.40
C ALA A 233 -0.05 1.15 -20.82
N ALA A 234 -0.78 0.46 -19.95
CA ALA A 234 -2.03 0.95 -19.39
C ALA A 234 -1.81 2.06 -18.35
N ILE A 235 -2.69 3.06 -18.39
CA ILE A 235 -2.68 4.22 -17.49
C ILE A 235 -3.85 4.13 -16.53
N GLY A 236 -3.65 4.61 -15.31
CA GLY A 236 -4.68 4.71 -14.29
C GLY A 236 -4.57 3.62 -13.23
N THR A 237 -5.56 3.61 -12.35
CA THR A 237 -5.65 2.69 -11.23
C THR A 237 -6.90 1.82 -11.33
N ARG A 238 -6.83 0.64 -10.72
CA ARG A 238 -7.93 -0.29 -10.50
C ARG A 238 -8.19 -0.42 -9.00
N PRO A 239 -9.45 -0.69 -8.60
CA PRO A 239 -9.72 -1.22 -7.28
C PRO A 239 -8.89 -2.49 -7.04
N ALA A 240 -8.22 -2.53 -5.89
CA ALA A 240 -7.45 -3.66 -5.41
C ALA A 240 -8.33 -4.48 -4.46
N ALA A 241 -8.57 -5.75 -4.77
CA ALA A 241 -9.42 -6.61 -3.94
C ALA A 241 -8.80 -6.80 -2.55
N GLU A 242 -7.48 -6.96 -2.51
CA GLU A 242 -6.68 -7.07 -1.30
C GLU A 242 -6.81 -5.86 -0.37
N ASP A 243 -6.76 -4.64 -0.92
CA ASP A 243 -6.86 -3.42 -0.13
C ASP A 243 -8.28 -3.22 0.39
N TRP A 244 -9.29 -3.65 -0.39
CA TRP A 244 -10.68 -3.64 0.06
C TRP A 244 -10.93 -4.63 1.20
N ILE A 245 -10.39 -5.85 1.08
CA ILE A 245 -10.47 -6.88 2.12
C ILE A 245 -9.73 -6.40 3.38
N GLY A 246 -8.52 -5.85 3.24
CA GLY A 246 -7.74 -5.29 4.34
C GLY A 246 -8.43 -4.08 5.00
N ALA A 247 -9.05 -3.20 4.21
CA ALA A 247 -9.86 -2.10 4.75
C ALA A 247 -11.07 -2.64 5.51
N GLY A 248 -11.68 -3.71 5.01
CA GLY A 248 -12.75 -4.44 5.65
C GLY A 248 -12.37 -4.98 7.03
N ALA A 249 -11.15 -5.50 7.18
CA ALA A 249 -10.64 -5.98 8.47
C ALA A 249 -10.62 -4.87 9.54
N VAL A 250 -10.10 -3.70 9.18
CA VAL A 250 -10.08 -2.53 10.09
C VAL A 250 -11.50 -2.02 10.36
N CYS A 251 -12.36 -1.96 9.35
CA CYS A 251 -13.75 -1.52 9.51
C CYS A 251 -14.56 -2.45 10.41
N ALA A 252 -14.34 -3.77 10.32
CA ALA A 252 -14.98 -4.75 11.19
C ALA A 252 -14.55 -4.53 12.64
N GLY A 253 -13.24 -4.37 12.91
CA GLY A 253 -12.75 -4.06 14.26
C GLY A 253 -13.32 -2.75 14.82
N LEU A 254 -13.46 -1.70 14.01
CA LEU A 254 -14.11 -0.45 14.45
C LEU A 254 -15.61 -0.64 14.73
N ALA A 255 -16.30 -1.48 13.97
CA ALA A 255 -17.70 -1.82 14.24
C ALA A 255 -17.85 -2.59 15.56
N ASP A 256 -16.95 -3.53 15.85
CA ASP A 256 -16.92 -4.28 17.11
C ASP A 256 -16.70 -3.36 18.32
N LEU A 257 -15.96 -2.26 18.13
CA LEU A 257 -15.79 -1.18 19.11
C LEU A 257 -17.01 -0.23 19.20
N GLY A 258 -18.09 -0.48 18.44
CA GLY A 258 -19.35 0.27 18.49
C GLY A 258 -19.42 1.51 17.59
N TYR A 259 -18.47 1.71 16.69
CA TYR A 259 -18.51 2.84 15.75
C TYR A 259 -19.50 2.61 14.61
N SER A 260 -20.18 3.68 14.20
CA SER A 260 -21.11 3.63 13.07
C SER A 260 -20.37 3.62 11.74
N LEU A 261 -20.76 2.72 10.84
CA LEU A 261 -20.13 2.53 9.53
C LEU A 261 -20.97 3.18 8.41
N SER A 262 -20.31 3.86 7.45
CA SER A 262 -20.91 4.28 6.18
C SER A 262 -21.34 3.06 5.34
N ALA A 263 -22.04 3.27 4.22
CA ALA A 263 -22.43 2.17 3.34
C ALA A 263 -21.22 1.40 2.81
N GLU A 264 -20.19 2.12 2.35
CA GLU A 264 -18.93 1.59 1.84
C GLU A 264 -18.18 0.83 2.95
N ALA A 265 -18.10 1.39 4.16
CA ALA A 265 -17.45 0.74 5.29
C ALA A 265 -18.17 -0.55 5.73
N ARG A 266 -19.52 -0.57 5.72
CA ARG A 266 -20.28 -1.80 5.98
C ARG A 266 -20.03 -2.87 4.92
N LEU A 267 -19.95 -2.49 3.66
CA LEU A 267 -19.68 -3.43 2.56
C LEU A 267 -18.26 -4.00 2.65
N ALA A 268 -17.27 -3.19 3.01
CA ALA A 268 -15.90 -3.65 3.26
C ALA A 268 -15.86 -4.62 4.45
N ALA A 269 -16.45 -4.26 5.59
CA ALA A 269 -16.54 -5.13 6.76
C ALA A 269 -17.27 -6.46 6.48
N ALA A 270 -18.34 -6.42 5.69
CA ALA A 270 -19.06 -7.62 5.25
C ALA A 270 -18.20 -8.50 4.33
N THR A 271 -17.37 -7.88 3.46
CA THR A 271 -16.42 -8.62 2.62
C THR A 271 -15.39 -9.35 3.48
N TRP A 272 -14.84 -8.68 4.49
CA TRP A 272 -13.91 -9.30 5.45
C TRP A 272 -14.55 -10.44 6.25
N SER A 273 -15.82 -10.28 6.65
CA SER A 273 -16.56 -11.29 7.40
C SER A 273 -16.98 -12.50 6.56
N HIS A 274 -16.86 -12.41 5.22
CA HIS A 274 -17.25 -13.49 4.33
C HIS A 274 -16.26 -14.67 4.44
N PRO A 275 -16.71 -15.94 4.44
CA PRO A 275 -15.82 -17.10 4.57
C PRO A 275 -14.72 -17.21 3.50
N THR A 276 -14.90 -16.54 2.36
CA THR A 276 -13.92 -16.51 1.27
C THR A 276 -12.92 -15.36 1.36
N ALA A 277 -13.03 -14.45 2.34
CA ALA A 277 -12.16 -13.26 2.40
C ALA A 277 -10.67 -13.60 2.33
N LEU A 278 -10.20 -14.55 3.15
CA LEU A 278 -8.80 -14.99 3.14
C LEU A 278 -8.44 -15.81 1.90
N PRO A 279 -9.24 -16.80 1.45
CA PRO A 279 -9.03 -17.44 0.15
C PRO A 279 -8.92 -16.48 -1.03
N ASP A 280 -9.82 -15.49 -1.11
CA ASP A 280 -9.85 -14.49 -2.18
C ASP A 280 -8.64 -13.54 -2.08
N LEU A 281 -8.21 -13.18 -0.87
CA LEU A 281 -6.97 -12.43 -0.64
C LEU A 281 -5.73 -13.22 -1.09
N ALA A 282 -5.71 -14.54 -0.89
CA ALA A 282 -4.60 -15.40 -1.27
C ALA A 282 -4.46 -15.64 -2.78
N ASP A 283 -5.55 -15.44 -3.54
CA ASP A 283 -5.63 -15.70 -5.00
C ASP A 283 -6.01 -14.46 -5.84
N CYS A 284 -6.12 -13.28 -5.24
CA CYS A 284 -6.41 -12.07 -6.00
C CYS A 284 -5.31 -11.77 -7.04
N VAL A 285 -5.60 -10.89 -8.00
CA VAL A 285 -4.67 -10.54 -9.08
C VAL A 285 -3.29 -10.17 -8.54
N SER A 286 -3.24 -9.29 -7.53
CA SER A 286 -1.98 -8.83 -6.94
C SER A 286 -1.21 -9.94 -6.20
N ALA A 287 -1.91 -10.86 -5.52
CA ALA A 287 -1.27 -12.03 -4.91
C ALA A 287 -0.66 -12.96 -5.96
N ARG A 288 -1.36 -13.18 -7.07
CA ARG A 288 -0.88 -14.00 -8.19
C ARG A 288 0.32 -13.38 -8.88
N GLU A 289 0.32 -12.06 -9.08
CA GLU A 289 1.48 -11.31 -9.59
C GLU A 289 2.70 -11.45 -8.67
N LEU A 290 2.54 -11.30 -7.35
CA LEU A 290 3.62 -11.49 -6.37
C LEU A 290 4.16 -12.92 -6.36
N ARG A 291 3.28 -13.93 -6.36
CA ARG A 291 3.69 -15.34 -6.42
C ARG A 291 4.47 -15.62 -7.70
N ALA A 292 3.98 -15.15 -8.85
CA ALA A 292 4.68 -15.27 -10.13
C ALA A 292 6.05 -14.57 -10.14
N ALA A 293 6.18 -13.46 -9.41
CA ALA A 293 7.43 -12.74 -9.22
C ALA A 293 8.39 -13.38 -8.19
N GLY A 294 8.01 -14.50 -7.56
CA GLY A 294 8.82 -15.24 -6.59
C GLY A 294 8.67 -14.78 -5.14
N PHE A 295 7.65 -13.98 -4.83
CA PHE A 295 7.38 -13.42 -3.50
C PHE A 295 6.19 -14.11 -2.81
N ALA A 296 6.06 -15.43 -2.96
CA ALA A 296 4.98 -16.19 -2.33
C ALA A 296 4.96 -16.04 -0.80
N ALA A 297 6.14 -15.99 -0.15
CA ALA A 297 6.25 -15.77 1.28
C ALA A 297 5.66 -14.41 1.74
N ASP A 298 5.72 -13.38 0.90
CA ASP A 298 5.13 -12.07 1.22
C ASP A 298 3.60 -12.15 1.22
N VAL A 299 3.01 -13.00 0.37
CA VAL A 299 1.58 -13.26 0.36
C VAL A 299 1.16 -14.01 1.62
N GLU A 300 1.90 -15.06 2.00
CA GLU A 300 1.62 -15.79 3.24
C GLU A 300 1.68 -14.87 4.47
N LEU A 301 2.70 -14.00 4.55
CA LEU A 301 2.80 -13.04 5.64
C LEU A 301 1.59 -12.10 5.71
N ALA A 302 1.06 -11.63 4.58
CA ALA A 302 -0.12 -10.77 4.60
C ALA A 302 -1.39 -11.49 5.11
N LEU A 303 -1.43 -12.83 5.06
CA LEU A 303 -2.55 -13.66 5.51
C LEU A 303 -2.52 -13.97 7.02
N ASP A 304 -1.41 -13.69 7.71
CA ASP A 304 -1.31 -13.89 9.17
C ASP A 304 -2.14 -12.82 9.92
N VAL A 305 -3.45 -13.05 10.05
CA VAL A 305 -4.40 -12.13 10.68
C VAL A 305 -4.03 -11.86 12.14
N ASP A 306 -4.02 -10.58 12.53
CA ASP A 306 -3.75 -10.11 13.90
C ASP A 306 -2.46 -10.69 14.52
N ALA A 307 -1.45 -10.95 13.70
CA ALA A 307 -0.13 -11.38 14.16
C ALA A 307 0.73 -10.26 14.77
N ASP A 308 0.35 -8.98 14.60
CA ASP A 308 1.08 -7.81 15.07
C ASP A 308 0.22 -6.94 16.00
N GLU A 309 0.69 -6.72 17.22
CA GLU A 309 0.02 -5.86 18.22
C GLU A 309 0.40 -4.36 18.09
N LYS A 310 1.46 -4.06 17.33
CA LYS A 310 1.90 -2.68 17.05
C LYS A 310 1.36 -2.19 15.71
N VAL A 311 0.97 -0.92 15.67
CA VAL A 311 0.45 -0.24 14.49
C VAL A 311 1.44 0.84 14.07
N PRO A 312 1.81 0.96 12.78
CA PRO A 312 2.57 2.10 12.32
C PRO A 312 1.73 3.37 12.41
N VAL A 313 2.09 4.26 13.33
CA VAL A 313 1.43 5.55 13.56
C VAL A 313 2.40 6.66 13.20
N ARG A 314 1.92 7.66 12.47
CA ARG A 314 2.72 8.82 12.13
C ARG A 314 3.10 9.59 13.39
N MET A 315 4.40 9.84 13.55
CA MET A 315 4.97 10.52 14.72
C MET A 315 4.37 11.93 14.87
N ALA A 316 3.75 12.19 16.02
CA ALA A 316 3.16 13.49 16.32
C ALA A 316 4.25 14.58 16.42
N GLY A 317 3.98 15.75 15.82
CA GLY A 317 4.88 16.90 15.86
C GLY A 317 6.11 16.80 14.93
N GLU A 318 6.28 15.69 14.21
CA GLU A 318 7.34 15.56 13.20
C GLU A 318 6.96 16.36 11.94
N GLN A 319 7.90 17.15 11.41
CA GLN A 319 7.57 18.20 10.43
C GLN A 319 7.26 17.68 9.03
N THR A 320 7.83 16.55 8.62
CA THR A 320 7.63 16.01 7.27
C THR A 320 6.31 15.27 7.14
N GLY A 321 5.79 14.74 8.25
CA GLY A 321 4.62 13.88 8.27
C GLY A 321 4.88 12.56 7.54
N ARG A 322 6.14 12.08 7.55
CA ARG A 322 6.58 10.86 6.84
C ARG A 322 7.19 9.83 7.77
N VAL A 323 7.37 10.16 9.05
CA VAL A 323 7.95 9.25 10.05
C VAL A 323 6.85 8.50 10.77
N PHE A 324 6.95 7.17 10.80
CA PHE A 324 6.03 6.26 11.48
C PHE A 324 6.78 5.42 12.52
N LEU A 325 6.15 5.24 13.67
CA LEU A 325 6.64 4.45 14.80
C LEU A 325 5.57 3.42 15.20
N GLY A 326 5.96 2.36 15.89
CA GLY A 326 5.02 1.37 16.41
C GLY A 326 4.34 1.86 17.67
N GLU A 327 3.02 1.95 17.65
CA GLU A 327 2.19 2.18 18.83
C GLU A 327 1.30 0.95 19.08
N ALA A 328 1.11 0.58 20.33
CA ALA A 328 0.08 -0.37 20.73
C ALA A 328 -1.10 0.41 21.34
N ALA A 329 -2.31 -0.14 21.25
CA ALA A 329 -3.43 0.43 21.97
C ALA A 329 -3.12 0.44 23.47
N ARG A 330 -3.31 1.59 24.11
CA ARG A 330 -3.14 1.67 25.58
C ARG A 330 -4.19 0.81 26.26
N ASP A 331 -3.75 -0.01 27.21
CA ASP A 331 -4.65 -0.73 28.09
C ASP A 331 -5.25 0.25 29.11
N GLU A 332 -6.51 0.66 28.90
CA GLU A 332 -7.21 1.58 29.78
C GLU A 332 -7.49 0.96 31.18
N SER A 333 -7.33 -0.36 31.34
CA SER A 333 -7.47 -1.03 32.63
C SER A 333 -6.28 -0.79 33.58
N ALA A 334 -5.13 -0.34 33.06
CA ALA A 334 -3.92 -0.08 33.85
C ALA A 334 -3.88 1.32 34.51
N VAL A 335 -4.88 2.18 34.26
CA VAL A 335 -4.91 3.57 34.78
C VAL A 335 -5.75 3.72 36.06
N CYS A 336 -6.40 2.65 36.53
CA CYS A 336 -7.20 2.62 37.76
C CYS A 336 -6.56 1.81 38.91
N GLY A 337 -5.22 1.77 38.98
CA GLY A 337 -4.45 1.13 40.06
C GLY A 337 -3.93 2.13 41.09
#